data_AF-X1BMA7-F1
#
_entry.id   AF-X1BMA7-F1
#
_cell.length_a   1.000
_cell.length_b   1.000
_cell.length_c   1.000
_cell.angle_alpha   90.00
_cell.angle_beta   90.00
_cell.angle_gamma   90.00
#
_symmetry.space_group_name_H-M   'P 1'
#
loop_
_entity.id
_entity.type
_entity.pdbx_description
1 polymer ?
#
loop_
_entity_poly.entity_id
_entity_poly.type
_entity_poly.pdbx_seq_one_letter_code
_entity_poly.pdbx_strand_id
1 'polypeptide(L)'
;MKKFGIIALAALLVVAFTIPAAALESTFGGYWRTRFFSQSDFSGDDSESQDYNAIDTRSRLYATFKKVFRTCCQAGSPWKTRLS
;
A
#
# COMPACT_ATOMS: atom_id res chain seq x y z
N MET A 1 -32.87 34.55 -10.03
CA MET A 1 -32.81 33.67 -8.83
C MET A 1 -32.31 32.25 -9.11
N LYS A 2 -32.72 31.55 -10.19
CA LYS A 2 -32.25 30.16 -10.49
C LYS A 2 -30.73 30.00 -10.67
N LYS A 3 -30.04 31.04 -11.16
CA LYS A 3 -28.58 31.00 -11.42
C LYS A 3 -27.76 30.78 -10.13
N PHE A 4 -28.20 31.38 -9.02
CA PHE A 4 -27.56 31.21 -7.73
C PHE A 4 -27.74 29.81 -7.16
N GLY A 5 -28.91 29.20 -7.38
CA GLY A 5 -29.15 27.80 -6.98
C GLY A 5 -28.25 26.82 -7.74
N ILE A 6 -28.03 27.05 -9.04
CA ILE A 6 -27.14 26.22 -9.86
C ILE A 6 -25.69 26.38 -9.42
N ILE A 7 -25.25 27.59 -9.11
CA ILE A 7 -23.88 27.86 -8.63
C ILE A 7 -23.67 27.23 -7.24
N ALA A 8 -24.65 27.33 -6.34
CA ALA A 8 -24.59 26.72 -5.02
C ALA A 8 -24.54 25.19 -5.10
N LEU A 9 -25.35 24.58 -5.98
CA LEU A 9 -25.32 23.14 -6.24
C LEU A 9 -23.96 22.71 -6.81
N ALA A 10 -23.44 23.44 -7.80
CA ALA A 10 -22.14 23.14 -8.39
C ALA A 10 -21.01 23.24 -7.36
N ALA A 11 -21.01 24.27 -6.52
CA ALA A 11 -20.04 24.41 -5.43
C ALA A 11 -20.13 23.26 -4.42
N LEU A 12 -21.35 22.84 -4.05
CA LEU A 12 -21.56 21.73 -3.12
C LEU A 12 -21.03 20.41 -3.70
N LEU A 13 -21.31 20.14 -4.97
CA LEU A 13 -20.82 18.95 -5.65
C LEU A 13 -19.28 18.93 -5.73
N VAL A 14 -18.65 20.06 -6.05
CA VAL A 14 -17.17 20.15 -6.06
C VAL A 14 -16.61 19.79 -4.68
N VAL A 15 -17.13 20.39 -3.61
CA VAL A 15 -16.66 20.12 -2.24
C VAL A 15 -16.89 18.66 -1.84
N ALA A 16 -18.05 18.08 -2.18
CA ALA A 16 -18.37 16.69 -1.87
C ALA A 16 -17.43 15.69 -2.58
N PHE A 17 -16.97 16.00 -3.80
CA PHE A 17 -16.08 15.12 -4.57
C PHE A 17 -14.59 15.36 -4.31
N THR A 18 -14.16 16.58 -3.93
CA THR A 18 -12.73 16.88 -3.71
C THR A 18 -12.22 16.55 -2.31
N ILE A 19 -13.08 16.59 -1.28
CA ILE A 19 -12.69 16.25 0.11
C ILE A 19 -12.26 14.78 0.25
N PRO A 20 -12.97 13.78 -0.31
CA PRO A 20 -12.57 12.38 -0.20
C PRO A 20 -11.22 12.10 -0.88
N ALA A 21 -10.92 12.81 -1.99
CA ALA A 21 -9.68 12.63 -2.74
C ALA A 21 -8.45 13.10 -1.96
N ALA A 22 -8.58 14.18 -1.17
CA ALA A 22 -7.49 14.70 -0.34
C ALA A 22 -7.23 13.87 0.95
N ALA A 23 -8.15 12.97 1.32
CA ALA A 23 -8.05 12.11 2.50
C ALA A 23 -7.48 10.71 2.20
N LEU A 24 -7.25 10.39 0.93
CA LEU A 24 -6.70 9.13 0.47
C LEU A 24 -5.18 9.26 0.31
N GLU A 25 -4.44 9.07 1.41
CA GLU A 25 -3.01 8.83 1.32
C GLU A 25 -2.79 7.42 0.77
N SER A 26 -2.40 7.34 -0.51
CA SER A 26 -2.03 6.10 -1.17
C SER A 26 -0.53 5.89 -1.02
N THR A 27 -0.15 4.93 -0.20
CA THR A 27 1.25 4.49 -0.14
C THR A 27 1.38 3.30 -1.06
N PHE A 28 2.02 3.55 -2.21
CA PHE A 28 2.42 2.51 -3.14
C PHE A 28 3.82 2.06 -2.77
N GLY A 29 3.93 0.85 -2.23
CA GLY A 29 5.20 0.21 -1.91
C GLY A 29 5.29 -1.11 -2.64
N GLY A 30 6.50 -1.60 -2.82
CA GLY A 30 6.71 -2.92 -3.38
C GLY A 30 8.15 -3.34 -3.19
N TYR A 31 8.39 -4.64 -3.24
CA TYR A 31 9.75 -5.14 -3.35
C TYR A 31 9.87 -6.07 -4.54
N TRP A 32 11.01 -5.93 -5.21
CA TRP A 32 11.46 -6.86 -6.21
C TRP A 32 12.52 -7.74 -5.58
N ARG A 33 12.39 -9.05 -5.72
CA ARG A 33 13.37 -10.00 -5.22
C ARG A 33 13.69 -11.02 -6.29
N THR A 34 14.98 -11.11 -6.63
CA THR A 34 15.53 -12.20 -7.43
C THR A 34 16.32 -13.10 -6.49
N ARG A 35 16.10 -14.41 -6.54
CA ARG A 35 16.89 -15.39 -5.82
C ARG A 35 17.37 -16.48 -6.75
N PHE A 36 18.65 -16.78 -6.61
CA PHE A 36 19.29 -17.94 -7.21
C PHE A 36 19.20 -19.07 -6.20
N PHE A 37 18.57 -20.17 -6.59
CA PHE A 37 18.58 -21.43 -5.86
C PHE A 37 19.55 -22.35 -6.57
N SER A 38 20.50 -22.88 -5.81
CA SER A 38 21.36 -23.96 -6.26
C SER A 38 21.35 -25.00 -5.14
N GLN A 39 20.78 -26.16 -5.47
CA GLN A 39 20.80 -27.33 -4.61
C GLN A 39 21.47 -28.42 -5.42
N SER A 40 22.63 -28.87 -4.95
CA SER A 40 23.33 -30.04 -5.49
C SER A 40 23.38 -31.10 -4.41
N ASP A 41 23.30 -32.36 -4.82
CA ASP A 41 23.49 -33.54 -3.97
C ASP A 41 22.55 -33.60 -2.75
N PHE A 42 21.30 -33.16 -2.91
CA PHE A 42 20.32 -33.12 -1.82
C PHE A 42 20.05 -34.51 -1.20
N SER A 43 20.24 -35.59 -1.98
CA SER A 43 20.13 -36.98 -1.53
C SER A 43 21.42 -37.59 -0.97
N GLY A 44 22.55 -36.85 -0.99
CA GLY A 44 23.85 -37.33 -0.50
C GLY A 44 24.53 -38.37 -1.39
N ASP A 45 24.10 -38.48 -2.66
CA ASP A 45 24.66 -39.35 -3.68
C ASP A 45 24.90 -38.51 -4.94
N ASP A 46 26.07 -38.67 -5.57
CA ASP A 46 26.56 -37.87 -6.71
C ASP A 46 25.82 -38.20 -8.03
N SER A 47 24.60 -38.74 -7.94
CA SER A 47 23.82 -39.22 -9.07
C SER A 47 23.16 -38.08 -9.88
N GLU A 48 23.39 -36.80 -9.54
CA GLU A 48 22.86 -35.56 -10.17
C GLU A 48 21.31 -35.47 -10.29
N SER A 49 20.60 -36.53 -9.91
CA SER A 49 19.17 -36.78 -10.18
C SER A 49 18.22 -35.81 -9.47
N GLN A 50 18.69 -35.14 -8.41
CA GLN A 50 17.90 -34.20 -7.61
C GLN A 50 18.51 -32.78 -7.58
N ASP A 51 19.44 -32.49 -8.49
CA ASP A 51 20.07 -31.19 -8.57
C ASP A 51 19.06 -30.15 -9.08
N TYR A 52 18.86 -29.09 -8.30
CA TYR A 52 17.90 -28.04 -8.60
C TYR A 52 18.58 -26.68 -8.62
N ASN A 53 18.82 -26.20 -9.83
CA ASN A 53 19.33 -24.87 -10.11
C ASN A 53 18.23 -24.04 -10.77
N ALA A 54 17.74 -23.01 -10.07
CA ALA A 54 16.66 -22.18 -10.58
C ALA A 54 16.80 -20.71 -10.16
N ILE A 55 16.32 -19.83 -11.02
CA ILE A 55 16.27 -18.39 -10.79
C ILE A 55 14.81 -18.01 -10.57
N ASP A 56 14.44 -17.74 -9.31
CA ASP A 56 13.10 -17.29 -8.95
C ASP A 56 13.08 -15.76 -8.85
N THR A 57 12.29 -15.12 -9.71
CA THR A 57 12.01 -13.69 -9.65
C THR A 57 10.59 -13.45 -9.14
N ARG A 58 10.46 -12.74 -8.02
CA ARG A 58 9.17 -12.43 -7.40
C ARG A 58 9.04 -10.94 -7.14
N SER A 59 8.03 -10.33 -7.76
CA SER A 59 7.58 -8.97 -7.45
C SER A 59 6.35 -9.04 -6.54
N ARG A 60 6.34 -8.20 -5.50
CA ARG A 60 5.14 -7.97 -4.67
C ARG A 60 4.86 -6.49 -4.60
N LEU A 61 3.60 -6.15 -4.85
CA LEU A 61 3.08 -4.79 -4.83
C LEU A 61 2.12 -4.66 -3.65
N TYR A 62 2.32 -3.62 -2.86
CA TYR A 62 1.50 -3.27 -1.71
C TYR A 62 0.84 -1.91 -1.99
N ALA A 63 -0.49 -1.93 -2.11
CA ALA A 63 -1.29 -0.72 -2.13
C ALA A 63 -1.97 -0.60 -0.77
N THR A 64 -1.54 0.37 0.04
CA THR A 64 -2.22 0.68 1.30
C THR A 64 -2.92 2.02 1.15
N PHE A 65 -4.23 1.98 1.34
CA PHE A 65 -5.07 3.17 1.38
C PHE A 65 -5.32 3.53 2.84
N LYS A 66 -4.67 4.59 3.32
CA LYS A 66 -4.92 5.12 4.65
C LYS A 66 -6.00 6.18 4.55
N LYS A 67 -7.12 6.00 5.25
CA LYS A 67 -8.09 7.08 5.47
C LYS A 67 -7.50 8.04 6.49
N VAL A 68 -6.99 9.18 6.04
CA VAL A 68 -6.57 10.25 6.95
C VAL A 68 -7.79 11.11 7.24
N PHE A 69 -8.58 10.70 8.23
CA PHE A 69 -9.56 11.60 8.82
C PHE A 69 -8.80 12.56 9.73
N ARG A 70 -8.26 13.63 9.15
CA ARG A 70 -7.64 14.71 9.90
C ARG A 70 -8.78 15.51 10.54
N THR A 71 -9.32 15.02 11.66
CA THR A 71 -10.09 15.87 12.57
C THR A 71 -9.15 16.99 13.01
N CYS A 72 -9.39 18.19 12.49
CA CYS A 72 -8.71 19.41 12.96
C CYS A 72 -9.07 19.74 14.42
N CYS A 73 -9.85 18.89 15.10
CA CYS A 73 -10.13 18.91 16.53
C CYS A 73 -9.73 17.57 17.17
N GLN A 74 -8.45 17.23 17.19
CA GLN A 74 -7.89 16.33 18.21
C GLN A 74 -6.92 17.13 19.07
N ALA A 75 -7.47 18.13 19.77
CA ALA A 75 -6.78 18.75 20.88
C ALA A 75 -6.64 17.70 21.99
N GLY A 76 -5.39 17.26 22.25
CA GLY A 76 -4.99 16.61 23.49
C GLY A 76 -5.17 15.08 23.56
N SER A 77 -4.09 14.34 23.35
CA SER A 77 -3.61 13.35 24.34
C SER A 77 -2.30 12.69 23.86
N PRO A 78 -1.21 12.75 24.65
CA PRO A 78 0.08 12.18 24.30
C PRO A 78 0.25 10.83 25.01
N TRP A 79 -0.14 9.71 24.41
CA TRP A 79 0.20 8.40 24.98
C TRP A 79 0.81 7.47 23.95
N LYS A 80 2.13 7.48 24.04
CA LYS A 80 3.11 6.62 23.43
C LYS A 80 3.09 5.26 24.15
N THR A 81 2.74 4.19 23.45
CA THR A 81 3.08 2.80 23.81
C THR A 81 3.73 2.18 22.56
N ARG A 82 5.03 2.38 22.31
CA ARG A 82 6.14 1.52 22.80
C ARG A 82 5.67 0.11 23.18
N LEU A 83 5.54 -0.75 22.18
CA LEU A 83 5.46 -2.20 22.35
C LEU A 83 6.87 -2.75 22.57
N SER A 84 7.02 -3.48 23.68
CA SER A 84 8.04 -4.51 23.90
C SER A 84 7.73 -5.76 23.08
#